data_AF-A0A1N6NPM8-F1
#
_entry.id   AF-A0A1N6NPM8-F1
#
_cell.length_a   1.000
_cell.length_b   1.000
_cell.length_c   1.000
_cell.angle_alpha   90.00
_cell.angle_beta   90.00
_cell.angle_gamma   90.00
#
_symmetry.space_group_name_H-M   'P 1'
#
loop_
_entity.id
_entity.type
_entity.pdbx_description
1 polymer ?
#
loop_
_entity_poly.entity_id
_entity_poly.type
_entity_poly.pdbx_seq_one_letter_code
_entity_poly.pdbx_strand_id
1 'polypeptide(L)' 'MVQRKPGITSAPYRPALEALLERARTTGVSDEQLQEQRVSFAYGNAPDGSRITKDSVRVAAKSPRLRKA' A
#
# COMPACT_ATOMS: atom_id res chain seq x y z
N MET A 1 -8.05 -13.92 31.69
CA MET A 1 -8.47 -13.25 30.45
C MET A 1 -8.17 -11.76 30.59
N VAL A 2 -7.40 -11.15 29.68
CA VAL A 2 -7.05 -9.71 29.73
C VAL A 2 -8.25 -8.89 29.24
N GLN A 3 -8.76 -7.98 30.07
CA GLN A 3 -9.76 -6.99 29.64
C GLN A 3 -9.15 -6.07 28.60
N ARG A 4 -9.75 -6.01 27.40
CA ARG A 4 -9.41 -5.00 26.40
C ARG A 4 -9.92 -3.64 26.90
N LYS A 5 -9.02 -2.72 27.28
CA LYS A 5 -9.35 -1.31 27.53
C LYS A 5 -9.83 -0.70 26.20
N PRO A 6 -11.07 -0.19 26.10
CA PRO A 6 -11.49 0.55 24.91
C PRO A 6 -10.79 1.91 24.93
N GLY A 7 -9.62 1.97 24.32
CA GLY A 7 -8.84 3.21 24.13
C GLY A 7 -9.19 3.92 22.83
N ILE A 8 -10.47 3.97 22.44
CA ILE A 8 -10.91 4.64 21.22
C ILE A 8 -12.01 5.63 21.60
N THR A 9 -11.61 6.84 21.96
CA THR A 9 -12.46 8.02 21.73
C THR A 9 -12.61 8.21 20.22
N SER A 10 -13.78 8.67 19.77
CA SER A 10 -13.98 9.02 18.36
C SER A 10 -12.87 9.94 17.89
N ALA A 11 -12.35 9.69 16.68
CA ALA A 11 -11.38 10.59 16.08
C ALA A 11 -11.99 12.01 16.02
N PRO A 12 -11.22 13.06 16.33
CA PRO A 12 -11.72 14.42 16.23
C PRO A 12 -12.12 14.71 14.79
N TYR A 13 -13.08 15.62 14.60
CA TYR A 13 -13.50 16.07 13.28
C TYR A 13 -12.33 16.75 12.55
N ARG A 14 -12.05 16.33 11.31
CA ARG A 14 -10.92 16.83 10.51
C ARG A 14 -11.39 17.15 9.08
N PRO A 15 -12.04 18.30 8.85
CA PRO A 15 -12.65 18.65 7.55
C PRO A 15 -11.62 18.68 6.41
N ALA A 16 -10.39 19.10 6.70
CA ALA A 16 -9.31 19.08 5.73
C ALA A 16 -8.95 17.66 5.26
N LEU A 17 -9.01 16.66 6.16
CA LEU A 17 -8.76 15.27 5.79
C LEU A 17 -9.94 14.67 5.02
N GLU A 18 -11.17 15.01 5.36
CA GLU A 18 -12.34 14.61 4.58
C GLU A 18 -12.25 15.15 3.14
N ALA A 19 -11.91 16.42 2.97
CA ALA A 19 -11.72 17.02 1.64
C ALA A 19 -10.61 16.32 0.83
N LEU A 20 -9.49 15.95 1.48
CA LEU A 20 -8.42 15.19 0.85
C LEU A 20 -8.86 13.77 0.45
N LEU A 21 -9.64 13.10 1.30
CA LEU A 21 -10.16 11.76 1.01
C LEU A 21 -11.14 11.78 -0.17
N GLU A 22 -12.06 12.73 -0.21
CA GLU A 22 -13.01 12.86 -1.32
C GLU A 22 -12.30 13.19 -2.64
N ARG A 23 -11.26 14.04 -2.59
CA ARG A 23 -10.40 14.27 -3.76
C ARG A 23 -9.65 13.01 -4.18
N ALA A 24 -9.08 12.25 -3.24
CA ALA A 24 -8.34 11.03 -3.55
C ALA A 24 -9.24 9.94 -4.16
N ARG A 25 -10.50 9.84 -3.69
CA ARG A 25 -11.50 8.89 -4.22
C ARG A 25 -11.87 9.15 -5.68
N THR A 26 -11.92 10.42 -6.06
CA THR A 26 -12.29 10.86 -7.41
C THR A 26 -11.09 10.94 -8.35
N THR A 27 -9.87 11.01 -7.80
CA THR A 27 -8.64 10.98 -8.58
C THR A 27 -8.38 9.54 -9.02
N GLY A 28 -8.67 9.23 -10.28
CA GLY A 28 -8.30 7.96 -10.89
C GLY A 28 -6.78 7.78 -10.93
N VAL A 29 -6.34 6.52 -10.94
CA VAL A 29 -4.93 6.15 -11.08
C VAL A 29 -4.78 5.38 -12.38
N SER A 30 -3.80 5.76 -13.21
CA SER A 30 -3.52 5.00 -14.45
C SER A 30 -2.90 3.64 -14.13
N ASP A 31 -3.00 2.69 -15.06
CA ASP A 31 -2.38 1.38 -14.90
C ASP A 31 -0.86 1.46 -14.69
N GLU A 32 -0.20 2.41 -15.35
CA GLU A 32 1.24 2.68 -15.21
C GLU A 32 1.59 3.18 -13.81
N GLN A 33 0.77 4.11 -13.27
CA GLN A 33 0.95 4.61 -11.90
C GLN A 33 0.71 3.51 -10.87
N LEU A 34 -0.34 2.72 -11.05
CA LEU A 34 -0.65 1.60 -10.17
C LEU A 34 0.47 0.55 -10.20
N GLN A 35 1.02 0.27 -11.38
CA GLN A 35 2.15 -0.65 -11.54
C GLN A 35 3.41 -0.13 -10.81
N GLU A 36 3.77 1.14 -10.97
CA GLU A 36 4.93 1.72 -10.29
C GLU A 36 4.75 1.77 -8.77
N GLN A 37 3.53 2.03 -8.28
CA GLN A 37 3.21 1.96 -6.85
C GLN A 37 3.43 0.54 -6.30
N ARG A 38 2.96 -0.49 -7.01
CA ARG A 38 3.18 -1.90 -6.62
C ARG A 38 4.67 -2.24 -6.58
N VAL A 39 5.44 -1.80 -7.58
CA VAL A 39 6.89 -1.99 -7.62
C VAL A 39 7.57 -1.33 -6.41
N SER A 40 7.20 -0.09 -6.12
CA SER A 40 7.77 0.66 -5.00
C SER A 40 7.38 0.05 -3.65
N PHE A 41 6.15 -0.42 -3.50
CA PHE A 41 5.68 -1.11 -2.30
C PHE A 41 6.47 -2.40 -2.05
N ALA A 42 6.58 -3.28 -3.04
CA ALA A 42 7.26 -4.56 -2.88
C ALA A 42 8.77 -4.39 -2.62
N TYR A 43 9.42 -3.41 -3.26
CA TYR A 43 10.81 -3.08 -2.96
C TYR A 43 10.99 -2.46 -1.56
N GLY A 44 10.13 -1.50 -1.18
CA GLY A 44 10.21 -0.85 0.13
C GLY A 44 9.89 -1.77 1.31
N ASN A 45 9.25 -2.91 1.05
CA ASN A 45 8.98 -3.97 2.04
C ASN A 45 9.84 -5.22 1.81
N ALA A 46 10.91 -5.13 1.01
CA ALA A 46 11.83 -6.24 0.84
C ALA A 46 12.54 -6.55 2.17
N PRO A 47 12.70 -7.83 2.56
CA PRO A 47 13.43 -8.18 3.77
C PRO A 47 14.86 -7.67 3.74
N ASP A 48 15.36 -7.25 4.90
CA ASP A 48 16.75 -6.84 5.07
C ASP A 48 17.70 -7.98 4.69
N GLY A 49 18.78 -7.63 3.97
CA GLY A 49 19.76 -8.60 3.46
C GLY A 49 19.28 -9.44 2.28
N SER A 50 18.05 -9.22 1.77
CA SER A 50 17.59 -9.88 0.55
C SER A 50 18.32 -9.32 -0.69
N ARG A 51 18.32 -10.11 -1.77
CA ARG A 51 18.85 -9.68 -3.08
C ARG A 51 17.80 -8.95 -3.93
N ILE A 52 16.69 -8.52 -3.31
CA ILE A 52 15.57 -7.89 -4.02
C ILE A 52 15.94 -6.44 -4.34
N THR A 53 16.00 -6.12 -5.62
CA THR A 53 16.21 -4.75 -6.13
C THR A 53 14.93 -4.22 -6.75
N LYS A 54 14.79 -2.89 -6.84
CA LYS A 54 13.63 -2.27 -7.50
C LYS A 54 13.45 -2.74 -8.95
N ASP A 55 14.54 -2.96 -9.68
CA ASP A 55 14.49 -3.49 -11.05
C ASP A 55 14.05 -4.95 -11.11
N SER A 56 14.53 -5.80 -10.18
CA SER A 56 14.07 -7.19 -10.09
C SER A 56 12.56 -7.28 -9.84
N VAL A 57 12.04 -6.39 -8.99
CA VAL A 57 10.60 -6.26 -8.72
C VAL A 57 9.85 -5.75 -9.95
N ARG A 58 10.38 -4.75 -10.67
CA ARG A 58 9.76 -4.23 -11.90
C ARG A 58 9.61 -5.30 -12.97
N VAL A 59 10.60 -6.19 -13.11
CA VAL A 59 10.52 -7.34 -14.02
C VAL A 59 9.45 -8.33 -13.55
N ALA A 60 9.47 -8.70 -12.26
CA ALA A 60 8.51 -9.65 -11.70
C ALA A 60 7.05 -9.15 -11.76
N ALA A 61 6.84 -7.84 -11.56
CA ALA A 61 5.52 -7.24 -11.55
C ALA A 61 4.81 -7.26 -12.92
N LYS A 62 5.54 -7.45 -14.03
CA LYS A 62 4.96 -7.57 -15.38
C LYS A 62 4.28 -8.92 -15.62
N SER A 63 4.72 -9.97 -14.94
CA SER A 63 4.21 -11.34 -15.14
C SER A 63 4.19 -12.10 -13.81
N PRO A 64 3.19 -11.83 -12.96
CA PRO A 64 3.05 -12.54 -11.69
C PRO A 64 2.73 -14.02 -11.97
N ARG A 65 3.61 -14.91 -11.51
CA ARG A 65 3.38 -16.36 -11.56
C ARG A 65 2.57 -16.78 -10.35
N LEU A 66 1.36 -17.26 -10.56
CA LEU A 66 0.59 -17.91 -9.51
C LEU A 66 1.15 -19.32 -9.28
N ARG A 67 1.67 -19.59 -8.08
CA ARG A 67 1.91 -20.96 -7.63
C ARG A 67 0.63 -21.47 -6.94
N LYS A 68 0.26 -22.72 -7.21
CA LYS A 68 -0.80 -23.39 -6.43
C LYS A 68 -0.33 -23.51 -4.98
N ALA A 69 -1.24 -23.21 -4.05
CA ALA A 69 -1.05 -23.36 -2.61
C ALA A 69 -0.98 -24.84 -2.23
#